data_AF-A0AAV7TKA3-F1
#
_entry.id   AF-A0AAV7TKA3-F1
#
_cell.length_a   1.000
_cell.length_b   1.000
_cell.length_c   1.000
_cell.angle_alpha   90.00
_cell.angle_beta   90.00
_cell.angle_gamma   90.00
#
_symmetry.space_group_name_H-M   'P 1'
#
loop_
_entity.id
_entity.type
_entity.pdbx_description
1 polymer ?
#
loop_
_entity_poly.entity_id
_entity_poly.type
_entity_poly.pdbx_seq_one_letter_code
_entity_poly.pdbx_strand_id
1 'polypeptide(L)'
;MGVRWVGHKAQRKRERWISVNKALEVEPEESEDENKNKECDLSILQQQLGRQVEEKIKQTHHKYFLQEQLKIIKKELGLEKEDKDANEEKFRERLNSLVVLKQAMEVIDEELNNLGLLGSHSLEISVTHNYLDWLTSIPWGNYVQENLDLARAQEVLEEDHYGMDDVKRGQLSSNPSSALRELLDTEQNANLLDHYLDAPVDLSKVLFICTVNMADTIPEPLRDRMEVINLSGYVAQEKLAIAERYLVPQACVLCGLDEETTKIMSEALTVLIKQYCPESGVRNLPKQVKKVLRTSA
;
A
#
# COMPACT_ATOMS: atom_id res chain seq x y z
N MET A 1 65.53 -88.04 46.68
CA MET A 1 65.31 -88.40 45.26
C MET A 1 64.70 -87.18 44.58
N GLY A 2 65.15 -86.78 43.38
CA GLY A 2 64.95 -85.41 42.85
C GLY A 2 65.98 -84.44 43.46
N VAL A 3 66.94 -83.80 42.76
CA VAL A 3 66.97 -83.14 41.43
C VAL A 3 66.15 -81.84 41.48
N ARG A 4 66.77 -80.65 41.64
CA ARG A 4 67.48 -79.80 40.64
C ARG A 4 66.50 -79.25 39.58
N TRP A 5 66.65 -77.97 39.18
CA TRP A 5 65.80 -77.17 38.25
C TRP A 5 64.69 -76.27 38.82
N VAL A 6 65.07 -75.14 39.44
CA VAL A 6 64.19 -73.92 39.46
C VAL A 6 64.93 -72.63 39.03
N GLY A 7 66.28 -72.60 39.03
CA GLY A 7 67.07 -71.40 38.73
C GLY A 7 66.79 -70.74 37.37
N HIS A 8 66.70 -71.52 36.28
CA HIS A 8 66.59 -70.97 34.92
C HIS A 8 65.31 -70.17 34.62
N LYS A 9 64.21 -70.37 35.36
CA LYS A 9 62.96 -69.60 35.14
C LYS A 9 63.01 -68.19 35.74
N ALA A 10 63.82 -67.96 36.77
CA ALA A 10 63.94 -66.65 37.40
C ALA A 10 64.70 -65.65 36.51
N GLN A 11 65.78 -66.11 35.88
CA GLN A 11 66.72 -65.26 35.14
C GLN A 11 66.09 -64.67 33.86
N ARG A 12 65.51 -65.53 33.01
CA ARG A 12 64.76 -65.08 31.80
C ARG A 12 63.54 -64.21 32.11
N LYS A 13 62.89 -64.38 33.27
CA LYS A 13 61.84 -63.44 33.71
C LYS A 13 62.43 -62.07 34.01
N ARG A 14 63.56 -62.01 34.73
CA ARG A 14 64.20 -60.75 35.14
C ARG A 14 64.73 -59.96 33.93
N GLU A 15 65.39 -60.63 32.98
CA GLU A 15 65.87 -60.02 31.72
C GLU A 15 64.70 -59.42 30.91
N ARG A 16 63.61 -60.17 30.72
CA ARG A 16 62.43 -59.68 29.99
C ARG A 16 61.71 -58.54 30.73
N TRP A 17 61.75 -58.51 32.06
CA TRP A 17 61.20 -57.41 32.87
C TRP A 17 62.03 -56.13 32.71
N ILE A 18 63.37 -56.24 32.71
CA ILE A 18 64.28 -55.13 32.47
C ILE A 18 64.09 -54.56 31.05
N SER A 19 63.94 -55.42 30.03
CA SER A 19 63.64 -54.98 28.65
C SER A 19 62.28 -54.30 28.50
N VAL A 20 61.27 -54.68 29.30
CA VAL A 20 59.94 -54.05 29.28
C VAL A 20 59.98 -52.69 29.97
N ASN A 21 60.56 -52.58 31.18
CA ASN A 21 60.67 -51.29 31.88
C ASN A 21 61.53 -50.29 31.08
N LYS A 22 62.61 -50.73 30.45
CA LYS A 22 63.47 -49.86 29.61
C LYS A 22 62.81 -49.41 28.29
N ALA A 23 61.57 -49.85 28.02
CA ALA A 23 60.75 -49.36 26.91
C ALA A 23 59.52 -48.55 27.38
N LEU A 24 59.42 -48.22 28.69
CA LEU A 24 58.33 -47.46 29.28
C LEU A 24 58.75 -46.08 29.84
N GLU A 25 60.04 -45.73 29.80
CA GLU A 25 60.54 -44.43 30.22
C GLU A 25 60.96 -43.60 28.99
N VAL A 26 60.43 -42.36 28.91
CA VAL A 26 60.62 -41.29 27.90
C VAL A 26 59.51 -41.14 26.85
N GLU A 27 58.47 -40.39 27.24
CA GLU A 27 57.64 -39.46 26.46
C GLU A 27 57.40 -38.23 27.39
N PRO A 28 57.43 -36.96 26.92
CA PRO A 28 57.58 -35.78 27.81
C PRO A 28 56.27 -35.09 28.29
N GLU A 29 56.40 -34.24 29.32
CA GLU A 29 55.33 -33.65 30.13
C GLU A 29 54.63 -32.40 29.53
N GLU A 30 54.22 -32.40 28.26
CA GLU A 30 53.68 -31.20 27.59
C GLU A 30 52.17 -30.90 27.80
N SER A 31 51.49 -31.58 28.74
CA SER A 31 50.01 -31.50 28.85
C SER A 31 49.43 -30.88 30.14
N GLU A 32 50.18 -30.76 31.24
CA GLU A 32 49.59 -30.29 32.50
C GLU A 32 49.40 -28.76 32.56
N ASP A 33 50.46 -27.98 32.34
CA ASP A 33 50.41 -26.53 32.60
C ASP A 33 49.58 -25.77 31.55
N GLU A 34 49.53 -26.26 30.31
CA GLU A 34 48.60 -25.75 29.31
C GLU A 34 47.13 -26.03 29.69
N ASN A 35 46.85 -27.14 30.39
CA ASN A 35 45.51 -27.47 30.86
C ASN A 35 45.12 -26.67 32.11
N LYS A 36 46.04 -26.48 33.08
CA LYS A 36 45.84 -25.59 34.24
C LYS A 36 45.56 -24.14 33.83
N ASN A 37 46.25 -23.64 32.79
CA ASN A 37 45.97 -22.32 32.23
C ASN A 37 44.57 -22.24 31.61
N LYS A 38 44.16 -23.24 30.81
CA LYS A 38 42.80 -23.33 30.25
C LYS A 38 41.71 -23.40 31.33
N GLU A 39 41.95 -24.14 32.42
CA GLU A 39 41.04 -24.18 33.58
C GLU A 39 40.94 -22.82 34.29
N CYS A 40 42.06 -22.10 34.42
CA CYS A 40 42.10 -20.75 34.97
C CYS A 40 41.32 -19.75 34.09
N ASP A 41 41.56 -19.76 32.78
CA ASP A 41 40.84 -18.93 31.80
C ASP A 41 39.34 -19.23 31.78
N LEU A 42 38.95 -20.51 31.83
CA LEU A 42 37.54 -20.91 31.96
C LEU A 42 36.89 -20.37 33.23
N SER A 43 37.60 -20.39 34.37
CA SER A 43 37.12 -19.81 35.64
C SER A 43 36.95 -18.30 35.56
N ILE A 44 37.91 -17.59 34.95
CA ILE A 44 37.84 -16.14 34.70
C ILE A 44 36.65 -15.81 33.78
N LEU A 45 36.45 -16.57 32.69
CA LEU A 45 35.34 -16.41 31.76
C LEU A 45 33.98 -16.67 32.44
N GLN A 46 33.87 -17.69 33.29
CA GLN A 46 32.66 -17.92 34.09
C GLN A 46 32.35 -16.75 35.04
N GLN A 47 33.37 -16.19 35.70
CA GLN A 47 33.19 -15.03 36.58
C GLN A 47 32.78 -13.76 35.79
N GLN A 48 33.36 -13.54 34.61
CA GLN A 48 32.99 -12.43 33.71
C GLN A 48 31.56 -12.58 33.19
N LEU A 49 31.18 -13.78 32.74
CA LEU A 49 29.83 -14.09 32.28
C LEU A 49 28.80 -13.88 33.41
N GLY A 50 29.11 -14.33 34.63
CA GLY A 50 28.29 -14.11 35.81
C GLY A 50 28.02 -12.62 36.07
N ARG A 51 29.06 -11.77 36.03
CA ARG A 51 28.89 -10.31 36.18
C ARG A 51 28.05 -9.70 35.07
N GLN A 52 28.29 -10.04 33.80
CA GLN A 52 27.50 -9.53 32.67
C GLN A 52 26.02 -9.95 32.75
N VAL A 53 25.74 -11.17 33.22
CA VAL A 53 24.37 -11.64 33.45
C VAL A 53 23.74 -10.89 34.62
N GLU A 54 24.44 -10.72 35.74
CA GLU A 54 23.94 -9.98 36.90
C GLU A 54 23.68 -8.49 36.58
N GLU A 55 24.54 -7.85 35.80
CA GLU A 55 24.35 -6.47 35.32
C GLU A 55 23.15 -6.36 34.37
N LYS A 56 22.99 -7.28 33.40
CA LYS A 56 21.80 -7.32 32.53
C LYS A 56 20.52 -7.56 33.32
N ILE A 57 20.56 -8.44 34.32
CA ILE A 57 19.43 -8.71 35.23
C ILE A 57 19.06 -7.44 36.02
N LYS A 58 20.05 -6.76 36.64
CA LYS A 58 19.83 -5.50 37.36
C LYS A 58 19.28 -4.39 36.45
N GLN A 59 19.84 -4.22 35.25
CA GLN A 59 19.33 -3.26 34.27
C GLN A 59 17.90 -3.59 33.81
N THR A 60 17.56 -4.87 33.66
CA THR A 60 16.23 -5.31 33.23
C THR A 60 15.19 -5.12 34.35
N HIS A 61 15.50 -5.51 35.59
CA HIS A 61 14.63 -5.23 36.74
C HIS A 61 14.48 -3.73 37.00
N HIS A 62 15.55 -2.94 36.86
CA HIS A 62 15.45 -1.49 37.01
C HIS A 62 14.58 -0.84 35.94
N LYS A 63 14.70 -1.26 34.67
CA LYS A 63 13.79 -0.83 33.58
C LYS A 63 12.35 -1.24 33.86
N TYR A 64 12.10 -2.48 34.28
CA TYR A 64 10.76 -2.96 34.62
C TYR A 64 10.14 -2.17 35.78
N PHE A 65 10.90 -1.94 36.85
CA PHE A 65 10.45 -1.14 38.00
C PHE A 65 10.17 0.32 37.62
N LEU A 66 11.02 0.94 36.81
CA LEU A 66 10.76 2.28 36.26
C LEU A 66 9.52 2.30 35.35
N GLN A 67 9.26 1.24 34.58
CA GLN A 67 8.04 1.12 33.76
C GLN A 67 6.78 0.98 34.61
N GLU A 68 6.78 0.20 35.69
CA GLU A 68 5.65 0.15 36.62
C GLU A 68 5.45 1.47 37.38
N GLN A 69 6.53 2.12 37.86
CA GLN A 69 6.43 3.45 38.45
C GLN A 69 5.88 4.48 37.46
N LEU A 70 6.34 4.48 36.21
CA LEU A 70 5.79 5.35 35.15
C LEU A 70 4.32 5.03 34.85
N LYS A 71 3.91 3.76 34.90
CA LYS A 71 2.50 3.36 34.71
C LYS A 71 1.61 3.87 35.85
N ILE A 72 2.05 3.72 37.10
CA ILE A 72 1.34 4.25 38.28
C ILE A 72 1.27 5.78 38.23
N ILE A 73 2.39 6.45 37.91
CA ILE A 73 2.44 7.92 37.79
C ILE A 73 1.56 8.43 36.64
N LYS A 74 1.47 7.72 35.50
CA LYS A 74 0.53 8.08 34.41
C LYS A 74 -0.93 7.93 34.81
N LYS A 75 -1.25 6.98 35.69
CA LYS A 75 -2.60 6.75 36.20
C LYS A 75 -3.02 7.79 37.24
N GLU A 76 -2.17 8.05 38.24
CA GLU A 76 -2.27 9.21 39.15
C GLU A 76 -2.32 10.54 38.36
N LEU A 77 -1.66 10.55 37.19
CA LEU A 77 -1.71 11.53 36.10
C LEU A 77 -3.05 12.26 35.88
N GLY A 78 -4.13 11.48 35.84
CA GLY A 78 -5.26 11.75 34.95
C GLY A 78 -4.87 11.70 33.46
N LEU A 79 -3.68 11.15 33.14
CA LEU A 79 -3.10 11.08 31.80
C LEU A 79 -3.21 9.68 31.18
N GLU A 80 -4.15 8.87 31.69
CA GLU A 80 -4.85 7.83 30.92
C GLU A 80 -5.88 8.51 29.98
N LYS A 81 -5.42 9.46 29.16
CA LYS A 81 -5.83 9.53 27.76
C LYS A 81 -4.78 8.72 27.02
N GLU A 82 -5.07 7.45 26.73
CA GLU A 82 -4.25 6.68 25.79
C GLU A 82 -4.32 7.35 24.40
N ASP A 83 -3.44 6.94 23.49
CA ASP A 83 -3.54 7.36 22.08
C ASP A 83 -4.89 6.96 21.46
N LYS A 84 -5.62 6.01 22.08
CA LYS A 84 -7.03 5.68 21.79
C LYS A 84 -7.99 6.83 22.08
N ASP A 85 -8.05 7.32 23.32
CA ASP A 85 -8.97 8.40 23.73
C ASP A 85 -8.75 9.64 22.85
N ALA A 86 -7.47 9.93 22.56
CA ALA A 86 -7.08 11.00 21.67
C ALA A 86 -7.49 10.77 20.20
N ASN A 87 -7.82 9.55 19.77
CA ASN A 87 -8.35 9.25 18.44
C ASN A 87 -9.89 9.17 18.44
N GLU A 88 -10.51 8.53 19.44
CA GLU A 88 -11.96 8.52 19.65
C GLU A 88 -12.55 9.94 19.71
N GLU A 89 -11.86 10.87 20.41
CA GLU A 89 -12.27 12.27 20.48
C GLU A 89 -12.20 12.96 19.10
N LYS A 90 -11.16 12.71 18.29
CA LYS A 90 -11.07 13.20 16.89
C LYS A 90 -12.19 12.64 16.01
N PHE A 91 -12.51 11.36 16.15
CA PHE A 91 -13.58 10.73 15.36
C PHE A 91 -14.95 11.30 15.75
N ARG A 92 -15.21 11.53 17.04
CA ARG A 92 -16.41 12.23 17.51
C ARG A 92 -16.48 13.68 17.03
N GLU A 93 -15.36 14.41 17.00
CA GLU A 93 -15.29 15.76 16.41
C GLU A 93 -15.66 15.75 14.92
N ARG A 94 -15.18 14.78 14.12
CA ARG A 94 -15.58 14.62 12.71
C ARG A 94 -17.10 14.33 12.60
N LEU A 95 -17.61 13.37 13.37
CA LEU A 95 -19.02 12.97 13.35
C LEU A 95 -19.97 14.12 13.67
N ASN A 96 -19.61 15.00 14.61
CA ASN A 96 -20.39 16.20 14.94
C ASN A 96 -20.60 17.18 13.75
N SER A 97 -19.80 17.06 12.68
CA SER A 97 -19.93 17.88 11.46
C SER A 97 -20.69 17.22 10.31
N LEU A 98 -21.10 15.96 10.47
CA LEU A 98 -21.62 15.10 9.40
C LEU A 98 -23.07 14.66 9.69
N VAL A 99 -23.92 14.64 8.67
CA VAL A 99 -25.32 14.16 8.81
C VAL A 99 -25.38 12.71 8.35
N VAL A 100 -25.05 11.81 9.29
CA VAL A 100 -24.92 10.36 9.07
C VAL A 100 -26.29 9.68 9.04
N LEU A 101 -26.45 8.63 8.22
CA LEU A 101 -27.66 7.81 8.19
C LEU A 101 -27.75 6.96 9.48
N LYS A 102 -28.96 6.72 10.01
CA LYS A 102 -29.14 6.05 11.32
C LYS A 102 -28.41 4.71 11.45
N GLN A 103 -28.49 3.86 10.41
CA GLN A 103 -27.84 2.55 10.42
C GLN A 103 -26.31 2.65 10.40
N ALA A 104 -25.75 3.62 9.66
CA ALA A 104 -24.31 3.89 9.70
C ALA A 104 -23.86 4.46 11.06
N MET A 105 -24.70 5.28 11.72
CA MET A 105 -24.43 5.76 13.08
C MET A 105 -24.41 4.61 14.09
N GLU A 106 -25.34 3.66 14.00
CA GLU A 106 -25.39 2.47 14.87
C GLU A 106 -24.12 1.62 14.74
N VAL A 107 -23.65 1.35 13.50
CA VAL A 107 -22.38 0.65 13.25
C VAL A 107 -21.16 1.42 13.78
N ILE A 108 -21.13 2.75 13.62
CA ILE A 108 -20.04 3.60 14.11
C ILE A 108 -19.99 3.63 15.64
N ASP A 109 -21.13 3.70 16.33
CA ASP A 109 -21.19 3.63 17.79
C ASP A 109 -20.78 2.23 18.31
N GLU A 110 -21.14 1.14 17.63
CA GLU A 110 -20.65 -0.21 17.98
C GLU A 110 -19.12 -0.32 17.84
N GLU A 111 -18.53 0.19 16.76
CA GLU A 111 -17.08 0.14 16.55
C GLU A 111 -16.29 1.10 17.47
N LEU A 112 -16.85 2.25 17.86
CA LEU A 112 -16.29 3.09 18.92
C LEU A 112 -16.26 2.35 20.27
N ASN A 113 -17.33 1.61 20.60
CA ASN A 113 -17.36 0.81 21.83
C ASN A 113 -16.36 -0.37 21.76
N ASN A 114 -16.20 -1.01 20.61
CA ASN A 114 -15.18 -2.05 20.40
C ASN A 114 -13.76 -1.49 20.57
N LEU A 115 -13.46 -0.32 20.01
CA LEU A 115 -12.13 0.32 20.11
C LEU A 115 -11.71 0.59 21.57
N GLY A 116 -12.64 1.08 22.40
CA GLY A 116 -12.40 1.33 23.82
C GLY A 116 -12.25 0.06 24.67
N LEU A 117 -12.92 -1.04 24.28
CA LEU A 117 -12.83 -2.34 24.95
C LEU A 117 -11.52 -3.10 24.63
N LEU A 118 -10.93 -2.88 23.46
CA LEU A 118 -9.75 -3.60 23.01
C LEU A 118 -8.46 -3.19 23.76
N GLY A 119 -7.68 -4.18 24.18
CA GLY A 119 -6.38 -3.98 24.82
C GLY A 119 -5.33 -3.47 23.82
N SER A 120 -4.54 -2.46 24.21
CA SER A 120 -3.70 -1.58 23.37
C SER A 120 -2.53 -2.24 22.61
N HIS A 121 -2.53 -3.58 22.53
CA HIS A 121 -1.56 -4.43 21.82
C HIS A 121 -2.25 -5.47 20.91
N SER A 122 -3.58 -5.48 20.77
CA SER A 122 -4.25 -6.31 19.77
C SER A 122 -4.07 -5.75 18.36
N LEU A 123 -3.95 -6.65 17.38
CA LEU A 123 -3.96 -6.31 15.95
C LEU A 123 -5.34 -5.79 15.50
N GLU A 124 -6.41 -6.17 16.20
CA GLU A 124 -7.80 -5.77 15.92
C GLU A 124 -8.00 -4.25 16.03
N ILE A 125 -7.26 -3.58 16.92
CA ILE A 125 -7.28 -2.11 17.05
C ILE A 125 -6.85 -1.43 15.75
N SER A 126 -5.84 -1.98 15.06
CA SER A 126 -5.37 -1.42 13.79
C SER A 126 -6.41 -1.58 12.68
N VAL A 127 -7.18 -2.67 12.70
CA VAL A 127 -8.27 -2.90 11.74
C VAL A 127 -9.45 -1.96 12.04
N THR A 128 -9.92 -1.94 13.29
CA THR A 128 -11.00 -1.08 13.80
C THR A 128 -10.71 0.40 13.55
N HIS A 129 -9.47 0.86 13.84
CA HIS A 129 -9.05 2.24 13.59
C HIS A 129 -9.08 2.59 12.10
N ASN A 130 -8.53 1.73 11.23
CA ASN A 130 -8.55 1.99 9.79
C ASN A 130 -9.98 2.01 9.25
N TYR A 131 -10.82 1.08 9.72
CA TYR A 131 -12.23 0.98 9.35
C TYR A 131 -13.02 2.24 9.75
N LEU A 132 -12.80 2.75 10.95
CA LEU A 132 -13.46 3.95 11.45
C LEU A 132 -12.92 5.25 10.81
N ASP A 133 -11.64 5.28 10.39
CA ASP A 133 -11.10 6.35 9.53
C ASP A 133 -11.76 6.33 8.14
N TRP A 134 -12.01 5.15 7.54
CA TRP A 134 -12.83 5.05 6.31
C TRP A 134 -14.25 5.57 6.54
N LEU A 135 -14.98 5.07 7.54
CA LEU A 135 -16.36 5.48 7.84
C LEU A 135 -16.49 7.00 8.13
N THR A 136 -15.50 7.61 8.79
CA THR A 136 -15.48 9.06 9.05
C THR A 136 -14.86 9.91 7.94
N SER A 137 -14.27 9.29 6.90
CA SER A 137 -13.80 9.99 5.68
C SER A 137 -14.91 10.23 4.66
N ILE A 138 -15.99 9.44 4.71
CA ILE A 138 -17.14 9.55 3.80
C ILE A 138 -17.90 10.85 4.10
N PRO A 139 -18.21 11.70 3.09
CA PRO A 139 -18.81 13.02 3.29
C PRO A 139 -20.34 12.96 3.51
N TRP A 140 -20.79 12.27 4.56
CA TRP A 140 -22.21 12.06 4.87
C TRP A 140 -23.02 13.36 4.93
N GLY A 141 -24.06 13.46 4.10
CA GLY A 141 -24.97 14.61 4.02
C GLY A 141 -24.43 15.85 3.30
N ASN A 142 -23.16 15.87 2.91
CA ASN A 142 -22.53 17.00 2.21
C ASN A 142 -22.72 16.90 0.70
N TYR A 143 -23.81 17.50 0.20
CA TYR A 143 -24.08 17.60 -1.23
C TYR A 143 -23.53 18.91 -1.80
N VAL A 144 -22.79 18.84 -2.91
CA VAL A 144 -22.39 20.02 -3.70
C VAL A 144 -23.65 20.63 -4.32
N GLN A 145 -23.73 21.97 -4.36
CA GLN A 145 -24.78 22.64 -5.13
C GLN A 145 -24.52 22.48 -6.63
N GLU A 146 -25.30 21.63 -7.28
CA GLU A 146 -25.30 21.46 -8.73
C GLU A 146 -25.75 22.75 -9.41
N ASN A 147 -24.95 23.29 -10.33
CA ASN A 147 -25.44 24.33 -11.24
C ASN A 147 -26.08 23.67 -12.46
N LEU A 148 -27.42 23.77 -12.55
CA LEU A 148 -28.24 23.24 -13.63
C LEU A 148 -28.51 24.29 -14.75
N ASP A 149 -27.76 25.39 -14.81
CA ASP A 149 -27.80 26.40 -15.87
C ASP A 149 -27.42 25.79 -17.24
N LEU A 150 -28.38 25.21 -17.94
CA LEU A 150 -28.19 24.56 -19.26
C LEU A 150 -27.45 25.45 -20.27
N ALA A 151 -27.71 26.76 -20.27
CA ALA A 151 -27.02 27.70 -21.16
C ALA A 151 -25.52 27.82 -20.85
N ARG A 152 -25.12 27.77 -19.57
CA ARG A 152 -23.72 27.81 -19.16
C ARG A 152 -23.04 26.45 -19.27
N ALA A 153 -23.78 25.36 -19.06
CA ALA A 153 -23.30 24.01 -19.37
C ALA A 153 -23.01 23.87 -20.88
N GLN A 154 -23.90 24.37 -21.75
CA GLN A 154 -23.68 24.42 -23.20
C GLN A 154 -22.48 25.30 -23.56
N GLU A 155 -22.36 26.51 -23.00
CA GLU A 155 -21.22 27.42 -23.22
C GLU A 155 -19.88 26.74 -22.91
N VAL A 156 -19.74 26.08 -21.77
CA VAL A 156 -18.51 25.38 -21.37
C VAL A 156 -18.24 24.13 -22.21
N LEU A 157 -19.28 23.38 -22.59
CA LEU A 157 -19.14 22.22 -23.48
C LEU A 157 -18.74 22.62 -24.92
N GLU A 158 -19.26 23.73 -25.43
CA GLU A 158 -18.86 24.30 -26.73
C GLU A 158 -17.48 24.98 -26.68
N GLU A 159 -17.05 25.45 -25.50
CA GLU A 159 -15.69 25.97 -25.28
C GLU A 159 -14.64 24.86 -25.39
N ASP A 160 -14.88 23.67 -24.81
CA ASP A 160 -13.92 22.55 -24.78
C ASP A 160 -14.10 21.48 -25.88
N HIS A 161 -15.26 21.36 -26.54
CA HIS A 161 -15.57 20.24 -27.46
C HIS A 161 -16.10 20.69 -28.83
N TYR A 162 -15.61 20.07 -29.91
CA TYR A 162 -15.98 20.40 -31.30
C TYR A 162 -16.52 19.19 -32.06
N GLY A 163 -17.84 19.18 -32.28
CA GLY A 163 -18.56 18.35 -33.27
C GLY A 163 -18.75 16.86 -32.92
N MET A 164 -20.01 16.39 -32.91
CA MET A 164 -20.37 14.96 -32.88
C MET A 164 -21.87 14.73 -33.20
N ASP A 165 -22.16 13.75 -34.07
CA ASP A 165 -23.53 13.30 -34.42
C ASP A 165 -23.59 11.75 -34.62
N ASP A 166 -24.03 11.04 -33.56
CA ASP A 166 -24.84 9.80 -33.49
C ASP A 166 -24.46 8.45 -34.22
N VAL A 167 -24.98 7.33 -33.67
CA VAL A 167 -25.34 6.00 -34.26
C VAL A 167 -24.34 4.77 -34.33
N LYS A 168 -24.28 3.98 -33.23
CA LYS A 168 -24.46 2.48 -33.10
C LYS A 168 -23.46 1.36 -33.58
N ARG A 169 -23.04 0.50 -32.60
CA ARG A 169 -22.98 -1.02 -32.52
C ARG A 169 -21.77 -1.91 -33.01
N GLY A 170 -21.27 -2.80 -32.11
CA GLY A 170 -20.41 -4.01 -32.33
C GLY A 170 -19.82 -4.68 -31.03
N GLN A 171 -19.73 -6.02 -30.94
CA GLN A 171 -19.71 -6.90 -29.70
C GLN A 171 -18.33 -7.51 -29.28
N LEU A 172 -18.04 -8.20 -28.13
CA LEU A 172 -18.77 -8.80 -26.97
C LEU A 172 -17.84 -9.11 -25.73
N SER A 173 -18.40 -9.37 -24.53
CA SER A 173 -17.97 -10.37 -23.48
C SER A 173 -17.22 -9.99 -22.15
N SER A 174 -17.93 -10.20 -21.02
CA SER A 174 -17.53 -10.83 -19.71
C SER A 174 -16.34 -10.35 -18.83
N ASN A 175 -16.40 -10.32 -17.49
CA ASN A 175 -17.54 -10.24 -16.55
C ASN A 175 -17.12 -9.89 -15.08
N PRO A 176 -17.04 -8.60 -14.70
CA PRO A 176 -17.14 -8.13 -13.31
C PRO A 176 -18.52 -7.49 -13.03
N SER A 177 -19.53 -7.79 -13.86
CA SER A 177 -20.63 -6.87 -14.14
C SER A 177 -21.83 -6.97 -13.21
N SER A 178 -21.81 -7.88 -12.22
CA SER A 178 -22.84 -7.99 -11.19
C SER A 178 -22.79 -6.82 -10.19
N ALA A 179 -21.62 -6.51 -9.63
CA ALA A 179 -21.44 -5.38 -8.71
C ALA A 179 -21.76 -4.04 -9.39
N LEU A 180 -21.32 -3.88 -10.65
CA LEU A 180 -21.68 -2.72 -11.47
C LEU A 180 -23.19 -2.63 -11.77
N ARG A 181 -23.94 -3.75 -11.75
CA ARG A 181 -25.38 -3.73 -11.98
C ARG A 181 -26.15 -3.16 -10.80
N GLU A 182 -25.72 -3.48 -9.58
CA GLU A 182 -26.30 -3.02 -8.32
C GLU A 182 -26.02 -1.52 -8.12
N LEU A 183 -24.78 -1.09 -8.34
CA LEU A 183 -24.36 0.32 -8.35
C LEU A 183 -25.15 1.19 -9.34
N LEU A 184 -25.52 0.63 -10.50
CA LEU A 184 -26.23 1.33 -11.58
C LEU A 184 -27.74 1.04 -11.59
N ASP A 185 -28.29 0.45 -10.53
CA ASP A 185 -29.73 0.27 -10.37
C ASP A 185 -30.33 1.46 -9.64
N THR A 186 -31.19 2.25 -10.29
CA THR A 186 -31.87 3.38 -9.65
C THR A 186 -32.86 2.97 -8.55
N GLU A 187 -33.17 1.67 -8.43
CA GLU A 187 -33.94 1.10 -7.32
C GLU A 187 -33.07 0.57 -6.17
N GLN A 188 -31.76 0.33 -6.38
CA GLN A 188 -30.87 -0.28 -5.37
C GLN A 188 -29.75 0.65 -4.90
N ASN A 189 -29.33 1.62 -5.72
CA ASN A 189 -28.24 2.55 -5.42
C ASN A 189 -28.49 3.45 -4.19
N ALA A 190 -29.74 3.58 -3.73
CA ALA A 190 -30.09 4.29 -2.50
C ALA A 190 -29.64 3.58 -1.21
N ASN A 191 -29.36 2.27 -1.26
CA ASN A 191 -28.92 1.46 -0.12
C ASN A 191 -27.88 0.43 -0.57
N LEU A 192 -26.78 0.86 -1.19
CA LEU A 192 -25.69 -0.05 -1.53
C LEU A 192 -25.07 -0.61 -0.23
N LEU A 193 -25.00 -1.95 -0.11
CA LEU A 193 -24.32 -2.63 0.99
C LEU A 193 -22.96 -3.14 0.53
N ASP A 194 -21.91 -2.39 0.83
CA ASP A 194 -20.53 -2.82 0.57
C ASP A 194 -20.06 -3.81 1.66
N HIS A 195 -19.44 -4.92 1.24
CA HIS A 195 -18.98 -6.02 2.11
C HIS A 195 -17.84 -5.66 3.07
N TYR A 196 -17.28 -4.45 3.00
CA TYR A 196 -16.34 -3.91 3.99
C TYR A 196 -16.97 -2.85 4.89
N LEU A 197 -18.09 -2.22 4.49
CA LEU A 197 -18.73 -1.13 5.23
C LEU A 197 -19.95 -1.55 6.05
N ASP A 198 -20.60 -2.67 5.72
CA ASP A 198 -21.79 -3.26 6.39
C ASP A 198 -22.95 -2.27 6.72
N ALA A 199 -22.93 -1.08 6.11
CA ALA A 199 -23.85 0.02 6.31
C ALA A 199 -24.26 0.58 4.93
N PRO A 200 -25.52 1.01 4.75
CA PRO A 200 -26.02 1.46 3.46
C PRO A 200 -25.40 2.79 3.03
N VAL A 201 -24.91 2.84 1.80
CA VAL A 201 -24.47 4.09 1.15
C VAL A 201 -25.52 4.53 0.13
N ASP A 202 -26.00 5.78 0.25
CA ASP A 202 -26.84 6.44 -0.75
C ASP A 202 -25.98 6.96 -1.90
N LEU A 203 -26.11 6.33 -3.07
CA LEU A 203 -25.49 6.73 -4.33
C LEU A 203 -26.51 7.29 -5.33
N SER A 204 -27.76 7.56 -4.92
CA SER A 204 -28.84 8.03 -5.82
C SER A 204 -28.57 9.39 -6.47
N LYS A 205 -27.59 10.14 -5.95
CA LYS A 205 -27.13 11.45 -6.45
C LYS A 205 -25.74 11.40 -7.10
N VAL A 206 -25.22 10.21 -7.41
CA VAL A 206 -23.91 10.06 -8.05
C VAL A 206 -24.08 9.96 -9.57
N LEU A 207 -23.46 10.89 -10.31
CA LEU A 207 -23.42 10.83 -11.77
C LEU A 207 -22.35 9.82 -12.22
N PHE A 208 -22.78 8.65 -12.69
CA PHE A 208 -21.89 7.64 -13.25
C PHE A 208 -21.63 7.89 -14.75
N ILE A 209 -20.38 8.15 -15.12
CA ILE A 209 -19.93 8.26 -16.51
C ILE A 209 -19.06 7.06 -16.86
N CYS A 210 -19.54 6.18 -17.75
CA CYS A 210 -18.80 5.03 -18.24
C CYS A 210 -18.25 5.30 -19.64
N THR A 211 -16.93 5.14 -19.84
CA THR A 211 -16.30 5.24 -21.17
C THR A 211 -15.96 3.86 -21.71
N VAL A 212 -16.17 3.65 -23.02
CA VAL A 212 -15.94 2.35 -23.67
C VAL A 212 -15.50 2.55 -25.12
N ASN A 213 -14.58 1.72 -25.61
CA ASN A 213 -14.11 1.78 -27.00
C ASN A 213 -15.04 1.02 -27.98
N MET A 214 -15.82 0.06 -27.47
CA MET A 214 -16.75 -0.78 -28.24
C MET A 214 -17.99 -1.00 -27.38
N ALA A 215 -19.11 -0.37 -27.74
CA ALA A 215 -20.28 -0.24 -26.87
C ALA A 215 -20.93 -1.57 -26.46
N ASP A 216 -20.68 -2.64 -27.21
CA ASP A 216 -21.36 -3.92 -27.04
C ASP A 216 -20.43 -5.00 -26.46
N THR A 217 -19.21 -4.63 -26.01
CA THR A 217 -18.51 -5.37 -24.95
C THR A 217 -19.23 -5.24 -23.60
N ILE A 218 -20.05 -4.19 -23.43
CA ILE A 218 -20.94 -4.00 -22.27
C ILE A 218 -22.04 -5.08 -22.29
N PRO A 219 -22.27 -5.81 -21.17
CA PRO A 219 -23.41 -6.73 -21.06
C PRO A 219 -24.75 -6.03 -21.18
N GLU A 220 -25.71 -6.68 -21.84
CA GLU A 220 -27.07 -6.17 -22.05
C GLU A 220 -27.75 -5.66 -20.76
N PRO A 221 -27.66 -6.34 -19.58
CA PRO A 221 -28.26 -5.84 -18.35
C PRO A 221 -27.66 -4.54 -17.77
N LEU A 222 -26.47 -4.12 -18.23
CA LEU A 222 -25.91 -2.81 -17.93
C LEU A 222 -26.27 -1.81 -19.04
N ARG A 223 -26.17 -2.24 -20.30
CA ARG A 223 -26.49 -1.44 -21.48
C ARG A 223 -27.92 -0.90 -21.45
N ASP A 224 -28.89 -1.72 -21.05
CA ASP A 224 -30.31 -1.33 -20.98
C ASP A 224 -30.60 -0.28 -19.87
N ARG A 225 -29.60 -0.01 -19.02
CA ARG A 225 -29.61 1.02 -17.96
C ARG A 225 -28.71 2.23 -18.27
N MET A 226 -27.98 2.20 -19.39
CA MET A 226 -27.03 3.24 -19.78
C MET A 226 -27.50 3.98 -21.02
N GLU A 227 -27.44 5.32 -21.01
CA GLU A 227 -27.56 6.09 -22.25
C GLU A 227 -26.25 6.00 -23.06
N VAL A 228 -26.33 5.40 -24.26
CA VAL A 228 -25.14 5.12 -25.08
C VAL A 228 -24.87 6.27 -26.05
N ILE A 229 -24.16 7.29 -25.57
CA ILE A 229 -23.62 8.37 -26.39
C ILE A 229 -22.47 7.83 -27.26
N ASN A 230 -22.60 7.91 -28.59
CA ASN A 230 -21.60 7.40 -29.53
C ASN A 230 -20.69 8.54 -29.99
N LEU A 231 -19.42 8.52 -29.57
CA LEU A 231 -18.44 9.54 -29.96
C LEU A 231 -17.77 9.16 -31.29
N SER A 232 -17.98 9.97 -32.34
CA SER A 232 -17.44 9.73 -33.68
C SER A 232 -15.94 10.09 -33.78
N GLY A 233 -15.26 9.54 -34.80
CA GLY A 233 -13.91 9.96 -35.16
C GLY A 233 -13.92 11.29 -35.91
N TYR A 234 -12.88 12.11 -35.72
CA TYR A 234 -12.79 13.44 -36.31
C TYR A 234 -12.36 13.42 -37.79
N VAL A 235 -12.99 14.25 -38.61
CA VAL A 235 -12.60 14.56 -39.99
C VAL A 235 -11.32 15.41 -40.00
N ALA A 236 -10.49 15.30 -41.05
CA ALA A 236 -9.19 15.98 -41.11
C ALA A 236 -9.24 17.51 -40.94
N GLN A 237 -10.37 18.17 -41.29
CA GLN A 237 -10.58 19.60 -41.08
C GLN A 237 -10.91 19.94 -39.62
N GLU A 238 -11.66 19.09 -38.93
CA GLU A 238 -11.98 19.22 -37.51
C GLU A 238 -10.72 19.02 -36.67
N LYS A 239 -9.88 18.03 -37.02
CA LYS A 239 -8.55 17.83 -36.41
C LYS A 239 -7.63 19.04 -36.55
N LEU A 240 -7.75 19.80 -37.64
CA LEU A 240 -7.00 21.03 -37.84
C LEU A 240 -7.52 22.14 -36.91
N ALA A 241 -8.85 22.35 -36.85
CA ALA A 241 -9.44 23.31 -35.92
C ALA A 241 -9.13 22.99 -34.45
N ILE A 242 -9.18 21.70 -34.07
CA ILE A 242 -8.79 21.21 -32.73
C ILE A 242 -7.30 21.44 -32.46
N ALA A 243 -6.43 21.24 -33.48
CA ALA A 243 -5.01 21.48 -33.33
C ALA A 243 -4.68 22.96 -33.11
N GLU A 244 -5.30 23.85 -33.89
CA GLU A 244 -5.08 25.30 -33.82
C GLU A 244 -5.64 25.92 -32.54
N ARG A 245 -6.86 25.53 -32.12
CA ARG A 245 -7.51 26.09 -30.92
C ARG A 245 -6.96 25.57 -29.60
N TYR A 246 -6.67 24.26 -29.50
CA TYR A 246 -6.36 23.62 -28.22
C TYR A 246 -4.95 23.03 -28.19
N LEU A 247 -4.59 22.18 -29.16
CA LEU A 247 -3.37 21.37 -29.05
C LEU A 247 -2.08 22.19 -29.19
N VAL A 248 -2.08 23.26 -29.98
CA VAL A 248 -0.93 24.17 -30.10
C VAL A 248 -0.76 25.03 -28.84
N PRO A 249 -1.76 25.81 -28.37
CA PRO A 249 -1.62 26.58 -27.11
C PRO A 249 -1.25 25.71 -25.90
N GLN A 250 -1.93 24.58 -25.70
CA GLN A 250 -1.60 23.65 -24.60
C GLN A 250 -0.17 23.08 -24.72
N ALA A 251 0.35 22.90 -25.93
CA ALA A 251 1.72 22.43 -26.14
C ALA A 251 2.77 23.54 -25.96
N CYS A 252 2.47 24.79 -26.35
CA CYS A 252 3.32 25.95 -26.11
C CYS A 252 3.48 26.22 -24.61
N VAL A 253 2.38 26.23 -23.84
CA VAL A 253 2.38 26.35 -22.38
C VAL A 253 3.22 25.25 -21.72
N LEU A 254 3.07 24.00 -22.15
CA LEU A 254 3.85 22.86 -21.63
C LEU A 254 5.33 22.85 -22.06
N CYS A 255 5.70 23.64 -23.07
CA CYS A 255 7.09 23.83 -23.50
C CYS A 255 7.71 25.13 -22.98
N GLY A 256 6.94 26.03 -22.35
CA GLY A 256 7.42 27.35 -21.93
C GLY A 256 7.74 28.29 -23.09
N LEU A 257 7.00 28.19 -24.20
CA LEU A 257 7.19 29.01 -25.41
C LEU A 257 6.10 30.07 -25.53
N ASP A 258 6.50 31.33 -25.74
CA ASP A 258 5.57 32.44 -25.97
C ASP A 258 4.91 32.33 -27.36
N GLU A 259 3.59 32.53 -27.44
CA GLU A 259 2.79 32.37 -28.67
C GLU A 259 3.22 33.29 -29.82
N GLU A 260 3.91 34.39 -29.53
CA GLU A 260 4.48 35.28 -30.54
C GLU A 260 5.68 34.68 -31.26
N THR A 261 6.46 33.83 -30.58
CA THR A 261 7.72 33.26 -31.10
C THR A 261 7.49 32.09 -32.05
N THR A 262 6.48 31.27 -31.78
CA THR A 262 6.38 29.91 -32.34
C THR A 262 5.00 29.64 -32.92
N LYS A 263 4.75 30.14 -34.14
CA LYS A 263 3.50 29.94 -34.88
C LYS A 263 3.63 28.83 -35.92
N ILE A 264 2.88 27.74 -35.74
CA ILE A 264 2.80 26.64 -36.71
C ILE A 264 1.78 27.01 -37.80
N MET A 265 2.16 26.90 -39.08
CA MET A 265 1.25 27.20 -40.20
C MET A 265 0.20 26.08 -40.39
N SER A 266 -1.02 26.46 -40.79
CA SER A 266 -2.15 25.54 -41.02
C SER A 266 -1.84 24.43 -42.05
N GLU A 267 -0.99 24.73 -43.02
CA GLU A 267 -0.50 23.83 -44.05
C GLU A 267 0.44 22.77 -43.45
N ALA A 268 1.28 23.15 -42.49
CA ALA A 268 2.15 22.23 -41.78
C ALA A 268 1.36 21.28 -40.88
N LEU A 269 0.33 21.79 -40.19
CA LEU A 269 -0.64 20.95 -39.45
C LEU A 269 -1.39 20.01 -40.40
N THR A 270 -1.83 20.48 -41.57
CA THR A 270 -2.49 19.67 -42.60
C THR A 270 -1.61 18.52 -43.09
N VAL A 271 -0.32 18.78 -43.35
CA VAL A 271 0.65 17.76 -43.76
C VAL A 271 0.91 16.77 -42.63
N LEU A 272 1.10 17.26 -41.40
CA LEU A 272 1.30 16.43 -40.21
C LEU A 272 0.13 15.47 -39.98
N ILE A 273 -1.11 15.97 -40.03
CA ILE A 273 -2.33 15.16 -39.88
C ILE A 273 -2.37 14.06 -40.97
N LYS A 274 -2.18 14.44 -42.24
CA LYS A 274 -2.29 13.51 -43.39
C LYS A 274 -1.18 12.47 -43.47
N GLN A 275 0.04 12.78 -43.03
CA GLN A 275 1.20 11.88 -43.17
C GLN A 275 1.56 11.11 -41.89
N TYR A 276 1.29 11.67 -40.71
CA TYR A 276 1.77 11.12 -39.43
C TYR A 276 0.66 10.73 -38.45
N CYS A 277 -0.63 10.96 -38.75
CA CYS A 277 -1.74 10.67 -37.84
C CYS A 277 -2.95 9.96 -38.54
N PRO A 278 -2.77 8.70 -39.01
CA PRO A 278 -3.82 7.92 -39.70
C PRO A 278 -4.91 7.33 -38.77
N GLU A 279 -4.95 7.73 -37.50
CA GLU A 279 -5.96 7.32 -36.52
C GLU A 279 -7.29 8.07 -36.70
N SER A 280 -8.38 7.63 -36.07
CA SER A 280 -9.65 8.38 -36.04
C SER A 280 -9.62 9.59 -35.10
N GLY A 281 -8.96 9.45 -33.94
CA GLY A 281 -8.85 10.51 -32.93
C GLY A 281 -7.73 11.54 -33.16
N VAL A 282 -7.34 12.20 -32.06
CA VAL A 282 -6.27 13.21 -31.98
C VAL A 282 -5.26 12.89 -30.86
N ARG A 283 -4.89 11.61 -30.68
CA ARG A 283 -4.04 11.12 -29.58
C ARG A 283 -2.54 11.14 -29.92
N ASN A 284 -2.18 10.96 -31.18
CA ASN A 284 -0.81 11.08 -31.68
C ASN A 284 -0.49 12.48 -32.18
N LEU A 285 -1.50 13.24 -32.65
CA LEU A 285 -1.37 14.63 -33.08
C LEU A 285 -0.63 15.54 -32.07
N PRO A 286 -1.00 15.63 -30.77
CA PRO A 286 -0.30 16.46 -29.79
C PRO A 286 1.11 15.94 -29.46
N LYS A 287 1.41 14.65 -29.68
CA LYS A 287 2.78 14.12 -29.51
C LYS A 287 3.69 14.65 -30.62
N GLN A 288 3.21 14.69 -31.85
CA GLN A 288 3.97 15.22 -32.98
C GLN A 288 4.12 16.74 -32.87
N VAL A 289 3.06 17.47 -32.50
CA VAL A 289 3.13 18.92 -32.22
C VAL A 289 4.18 19.23 -31.14
N LYS A 290 4.11 18.55 -29.97
CA LYS A 290 5.13 18.69 -28.91
C LYS A 290 6.54 18.30 -29.35
N LYS A 291 6.69 17.33 -30.25
CA LYS A 291 7.99 16.97 -30.83
C LYS A 291 8.54 18.06 -31.74
N VAL A 292 7.70 18.71 -32.56
CA VAL A 292 8.09 19.86 -33.38
C VAL A 292 8.50 21.03 -32.49
N LEU A 293 7.66 21.43 -31.52
CA LEU A 293 7.92 22.54 -30.61
C LEU A 293 9.21 22.34 -29.78
N ARG A 294 9.47 21.12 -29.30
CA ARG A 294 10.72 20.75 -28.62
C ARG A 294 11.95 20.68 -29.55
N THR A 295 11.77 20.75 -30.87
CA THR A 295 12.88 20.82 -31.84
C THR A 295 13.17 22.25 -32.31
N SER A 296 12.24 23.18 -32.08
CA SER A 296 12.41 24.63 -32.33
C SER A 296 12.88 25.43 -31.09
N ALA A 297 12.91 24.80 -29.92
CA ALA A 297 13.38 25.35 -28.64
C ALA A 297 14.80 24.85 -28.31
#